data_AF-A0A7Y6IGL2-F1
#
_entry.id   AF-A0A7Y6IGL2-F1
#
_cell.length_a   1.000
_cell.length_b   1.000
_cell.length_c   1.000
_cell.angle_alpha   90.00
_cell.angle_beta   90.00
_cell.angle_gamma   90.00
#
_symmetry.space_group_name_H-M   'P 1'
#
loop_
_entity.id
_entity.type
_entity.pdbx_description
1 polymer ?
#
loop_
_entity_poly.entity_id
_entity_poly.type
_entity_poly.pdbx_seq_one_letter_code
_entity_poly.pdbx_strand_id
1 'polypeptide(L)'
;MVSLTQMARIAAVADVHYVPVAPHNPLGPLATAANAHFAAATTNFAILEYKPDEVSWCPDPYLPVDGRLELRPEQPGWGDLTAPPPEDRGFLAHAA
;
A
#
# COMPACT_ATOMS: atom_id res chain seq x y z
N MET A 1 1.10 12.10 -5.33
CA MET A 1 1.27 10.79 -5.97
C MET A 1 1.50 10.98 -7.46
N VAL A 2 2.49 10.32 -8.07
CA VAL A 2 2.62 10.19 -9.54
C VAL A 2 2.05 8.83 -10.00
N SER A 3 1.90 8.58 -11.30
CA SER A 3 1.36 7.29 -11.78
C SER A 3 2.21 6.08 -11.39
N LEU A 4 1.61 4.91 -11.19
CA LEU A 4 2.33 3.67 -10.84
C LEU A 4 3.50 3.38 -11.78
N THR A 5 3.29 3.50 -13.09
CA THR A 5 4.33 3.23 -14.09
C THR A 5 5.51 4.18 -13.95
N GLN A 6 5.26 5.45 -13.61
CA GLN A 6 6.35 6.41 -13.35
C GLN A 6 7.07 6.07 -12.05
N MET A 7 6.35 5.69 -10.99
CA MET A 7 6.96 5.25 -9.73
C MET A 7 7.87 4.04 -9.96
N ALA A 8 7.40 3.04 -10.71
CA ALA A 8 8.18 1.84 -11.04
C ALA A 8 9.47 2.18 -11.81
N ARG A 9 9.41 3.12 -12.76
CA ARG A 9 10.62 3.59 -13.48
C ARG A 9 11.60 4.29 -12.56
N ILE A 10 11.11 5.13 -11.65
CA ILE A 10 11.96 5.82 -10.66
C ILE A 10 12.60 4.79 -9.71
N ALA A 11 11.83 3.81 -9.25
CA ALA A 11 12.31 2.74 -8.39
C ALA A 11 13.41 1.91 -9.04
N ALA A 12 13.24 1.56 -10.32
CA ALA A 12 14.27 0.84 -11.09
C ALA A 12 15.57 1.66 -11.23
N VAL A 13 15.49 2.98 -11.41
CA VAL A 13 16.69 3.84 -11.42
C VAL A 13 17.34 3.90 -10.04
N ALA A 14 16.55 4.01 -8.96
CA ALA A 14 17.07 4.00 -7.60
C ALA A 14 17.73 2.67 -7.23
N ASP A 15 17.20 1.54 -7.71
CA ASP A 15 17.70 0.20 -7.45
C ASP A 15 19.12 -0.01 -8.01
N VAL A 16 19.43 0.56 -9.18
CA VAL A 16 20.79 0.55 -9.76
C VAL A 16 21.80 1.26 -8.85
N HIS A 17 21.34 2.17 -8.00
CA HIS A 17 22.15 2.87 -7.01
C HIS A 17 22.07 2.25 -5.60
N TYR A 18 21.44 1.09 -5.46
CA TYR A 18 21.20 0.43 -4.17
C TYR A 18 20.44 1.32 -3.16
N VAL A 19 19.61 2.22 -3.68
CA VAL A 19 18.81 3.14 -2.87
C VAL A 19 17.40 2.54 -2.70
N PRO A 20 16.95 2.29 -1.47
CA PRO A 20 15.58 1.87 -1.24
C PRO A 20 14.61 3.06 -1.39
N VAL A 21 13.36 2.76 -1.71
CA VAL A 21 12.29 3.74 -1.92
C VAL A 21 11.26 3.66 -0.80
N ALA A 22 10.92 4.81 -0.23
CA ALA A 22 9.83 5.00 0.73
C ALA A 22 8.77 5.93 0.12
N PRO A 23 7.62 5.41 -0.36
CA PRO A 23 6.58 6.22 -0.95
C PRO A 23 5.95 7.18 0.07
N HIS A 24 5.88 8.46 -0.29
CA HIS A 24 5.17 9.48 0.49
C HIS A 24 3.65 9.31 0.34
N ASN A 25 2.91 9.32 1.46
CA ASN A 25 1.48 9.05 1.50
C ASN A 25 0.70 9.86 2.57
N PRO A 26 0.61 11.19 2.46
CA PRO A 26 -0.19 12.01 3.37
C PRO A 26 -1.68 12.06 2.94
N LEU A 27 -2.10 11.16 2.06
CA LEU A 27 -3.36 11.18 1.32
C LEU A 27 -4.28 10.05 1.78
N GLY A 28 -5.53 10.11 1.34
CA GLY A 28 -6.58 9.16 1.75
C GLY A 28 -6.48 7.75 1.14
N PRO A 29 -7.51 6.92 1.34
CA PRO A 29 -7.50 5.47 1.08
C PRO A 29 -7.04 5.03 -0.30
N LEU A 30 -7.42 5.74 -1.37
CA LEU A 30 -7.01 5.42 -2.74
C LEU A 30 -5.49 5.54 -2.93
N ALA A 31 -4.88 6.54 -2.30
CA ALA A 31 -3.43 6.72 -2.35
C ALA A 31 -2.71 5.61 -1.57
N THR A 32 -3.24 5.23 -0.40
CA THR A 32 -2.76 4.08 0.38
C THR A 32 -2.81 2.80 -0.44
N ALA A 33 -3.93 2.53 -1.11
CA ALA A 33 -4.07 1.38 -2.00
C ALA A 33 -3.02 1.40 -3.11
N ALA A 34 -2.90 2.53 -3.84
CA ALA A 34 -1.93 2.65 -4.93
C ALA A 34 -0.49 2.42 -4.46
N ASN A 35 -0.12 2.95 -3.29
CA ASN A 35 1.19 2.72 -2.70
C ASN A 35 1.41 1.29 -2.21
N ALA A 36 0.39 0.63 -1.67
CA ALA A 36 0.47 -0.78 -1.27
C ALA A 36 0.76 -1.67 -2.48
N HIS A 37 0.08 -1.42 -3.60
CA HIS A 37 0.35 -2.11 -4.87
C HIS A 37 1.77 -1.82 -5.40
N PHE A 38 2.23 -0.57 -5.32
CA PHE A 38 3.61 -0.24 -5.70
C PHE A 38 4.63 -0.95 -4.81
N ALA A 39 4.42 -0.98 -3.49
CA ALA A 39 5.28 -1.65 -2.53
C ALA A 39 5.36 -3.16 -2.81
N ALA A 40 4.21 -3.81 -3.06
CA ALA A 40 4.15 -5.23 -3.40
C ALA A 40 4.82 -5.58 -4.74
N ALA A 41 4.86 -4.64 -5.69
CA ALA A 41 5.42 -4.84 -7.03
C ALA A 41 6.90 -4.42 -7.17
N THR A 42 7.53 -3.91 -6.11
CA THR A 42 8.87 -3.31 -6.15
C THR A 42 9.84 -4.04 -5.23
N THR A 43 11.06 -4.31 -5.70
CA THR A 43 12.07 -5.08 -4.97
C THR A 43 12.87 -4.25 -3.96
N ASN A 44 12.98 -2.94 -4.15
CA ASN A 44 13.72 -2.01 -3.28
C ASN A 44 12.79 -1.13 -2.42
N PHE A 45 11.62 -1.64 -2.03
CA PHE A 45 10.74 -0.96 -1.08
C PHE A 45 11.30 -1.00 0.35
N ALA A 46 11.25 0.14 1.07
CA ALA A 46 11.70 0.22 2.48
C ALA A 46 10.54 0.26 3.47
N ILE A 47 9.67 1.27 3.37
CA ILE A 47 8.56 1.51 4.28
C ILE A 47 7.51 2.36 3.58
N LEU A 48 6.25 2.21 3.99
CA LEU A 48 5.14 3.01 3.50
C LEU A 48 4.66 3.92 4.62
N GLU A 49 4.62 5.22 4.35
CA GLU A 49 3.94 6.18 5.20
C GLU A 49 2.45 5.83 5.29
N TYR A 50 1.92 5.86 6.50
CA TYR A 50 0.50 5.69 6.76
C TYR A 50 0.03 6.81 7.67
N LYS A 51 -0.99 7.54 7.21
CA LYS A 51 -1.69 8.54 8.00
C LYS A 51 -3.15 8.12 8.13
N PRO A 52 -3.62 7.74 9.32
CA PRO A 52 -5.04 7.52 9.54
C PRO A 52 -5.79 8.84 9.31
N ASP A 53 -6.84 8.80 8.49
CA ASP A 53 -7.74 9.92 8.25
C ASP A 53 -9.15 9.52 8.68
N GLU A 54 -9.53 9.94 9.89
CA GLU A 54 -10.82 9.58 10.48
C GLU A 54 -11.93 10.49 9.95
N VAL A 55 -12.30 10.30 8.68
CA VAL A 55 -13.40 11.00 8.03
C VAL A 55 -14.59 10.07 7.79
N SER A 56 -15.79 10.53 8.16
CA SER A 56 -17.01 9.71 8.09
C SER A 56 -17.48 9.34 6.68
N TRP A 57 -16.97 10.04 5.65
CA TRP A 57 -17.40 9.91 4.26
C TRP A 57 -16.41 9.14 3.38
N CYS A 58 -15.24 8.79 3.90
CA CYS A 58 -14.23 8.00 3.19
C CYS A 58 -13.50 7.10 4.20
N PRO A 59 -14.14 6.02 4.64
CA PRO A 59 -13.50 5.05 5.54
C PRO A 59 -12.30 4.42 4.85
N ASP A 60 -11.22 4.22 5.60
CA ASP A 60 -10.02 3.56 5.10
C ASP A 60 -10.12 2.04 5.29
N PRO A 61 -10.12 1.23 4.21
CA PRO A 61 -10.10 -0.22 4.28
C PRO A 61 -8.70 -0.77 4.62
N TYR A 62 -7.64 0.03 4.46
CA TYR A 62 -6.26 -0.37 4.73
C TYR A 62 -5.84 0.11 6.13
N LEU A 63 -6.33 -0.58 7.16
CA LEU A 63 -5.89 -0.32 8.54
C LEU A 63 -4.65 -1.17 8.87
N PRO A 64 -3.55 -0.57 9.38
CA PRO A 64 -2.38 -1.33 9.78
C PRO A 64 -2.70 -2.32 10.90
N VAL A 65 -2.25 -3.56 10.73
CA VAL A 65 -2.24 -4.60 11.75
C VAL A 65 -0.77 -4.89 12.08
N ASP A 66 -0.41 -4.75 13.36
CA ASP A 66 0.97 -4.94 13.85
C ASP A 66 2.04 -4.17 13.04
N GLY A 67 1.69 -2.94 12.62
CA GLY A 67 2.57 -2.05 11.87
C GLY A 67 2.72 -2.40 10.38
N ARG A 68 1.84 -3.25 9.83
CA ARG A 68 1.86 -3.67 8.42
C ARG A 68 0.49 -3.46 7.78
N LEU A 69 0.48 -3.12 6.50
CA LEU A 69 -0.74 -3.15 5.69
C LEU A 69 -0.88 -4.53 5.07
N GLU A 70 -2.04 -5.16 5.24
CA GLU A 70 -2.36 -6.41 4.58
C GLU A 70 -2.75 -6.16 3.12
N LEU A 71 -2.21 -6.98 2.22
CA LEU A 71 -2.61 -6.96 0.82
C LEU A 71 -3.97 -7.66 0.66
N ARG A 72 -4.75 -7.23 -0.33
CA ARG A 72 -6.09 -7.79 -0.64
C ARG A 72 -6.10 -8.50 -2.00
N PRO A 73 -5.38 -9.62 -2.15
CA PRO A 73 -5.16 -10.27 -3.45
C PRO A 73 -6.44 -10.81 -4.10
N GLU A 74 -7.46 -11.11 -3.31
CA GLU A 74 -8.75 -11.62 -3.77
C GLU A 74 -9.61 -10.56 -4.48
N GLN A 75 -9.18 -9.30 -4.45
CA GLN A 75 -9.92 -8.19 -5.04
C GLN A 75 -9.15 -7.57 -6.21
N PRO A 76 -9.83 -7.33 -7.35
CA PRO A 76 -9.17 -6.76 -8.52
C PRO A 76 -8.86 -5.27 -8.33
N GLY A 77 -7.96 -4.74 -9.16
CA GLY A 77 -7.65 -3.32 -9.18
C GLY A 77 -6.96 -2.86 -7.90
N TRP A 78 -7.56 -1.91 -7.19
CA TRP A 78 -7.02 -1.30 -5.96
C TRP A 78 -7.54 -1.97 -4.67
N GLY A 79 -8.26 -3.08 -4.81
CA GLY A 79 -9.18 -3.54 -3.79
C GLY A 79 -10.50 -2.77 -3.83
N ASP A 80 -11.57 -3.40 -3.37
CA ASP A 80 -12.83 -2.73 -3.11
C ASP A 80 -12.64 -1.78 -1.92
N LEU A 81 -12.51 -0.49 -2.24
CA LEU A 81 -12.29 0.57 -1.24
C LEU A 81 -13.54 0.92 -0.44
N THR A 82 -14.69 0.36 -0.80
CA THR A 82 -15.96 0.57 -0.10
C THR A 82 -16.25 -0.55 0.91
N ALA A 83 -15.58 -1.69 0.77
CA ALA A 83 -15.70 -2.80 1.70
C ALA A 83 -15.07 -2.41 3.06
N PRO A 84 -15.70 -2.80 4.18
CA PRO A 84 -15.06 -2.67 5.48
C PRO A 84 -13.74 -3.45 5.52
N PRO A 85 -12.80 -3.05 6.41
CA PRO A 85 -11.60 -3.86 6.65
C PRO A 85 -12.00 -5.30 7.02
N PRO A 86 -11.22 -6.32 6.61
CA PRO A 86 -11.58 -7.73 6.81
C PRO A 86 -11.93 -8.06 8.28
N GLU A 87 -13.08 -8.72 8.50
CA GLU A 87 -13.56 -9.09 9.84
C GLU A 87 -12.84 -10.34 10.39
N ASP A 88 -12.42 -11.27 9.51
CA ASP A 88 -11.74 -12.52 9.88
C ASP A 88 -10.21 -12.34 9.90
N ARG A 89 -9.69 -12.01 11.10
CA ARG A 89 -8.25 -11.95 11.41
C ARG A 89 -7.63 -13.34 11.61
N GLY A 90 -7.92 -14.26 10.70
CA GLY A 90 -7.48 -15.64 10.75
C GLY A 90 -6.21 -15.89 9.95
N PHE A 91 -5.04 -15.73 10.58
CA PHE A 91 -3.85 -16.58 10.38
C PHE A 91 -3.52 -17.02 8.93
N LEU A 92 -3.45 -16.11 7.95
CA LEU A 92 -2.94 -16.39 6.60
C LEU A 92 -2.29 -15.08 6.10
N ALA A 93 -1.01 -14.96 5.73
CA ALA A 93 0.06 -15.91 5.54
C ALA A 93 1.39 -15.20 5.82
N HIS A 94 2.33 -15.89 6.46
CA HIS A 94 3.75 -15.64 6.25
C HIS A 94 4.06 -15.67 4.75
N ALA A 95 4.35 -14.53 4.14
CA ALA A 95 5.08 -14.49 2.89
C ALA A 95 5.79 -13.14 2.75
N ALA A 96 7.13 -13.23 2.86
CA ALA A 96 8.18 -12.37 2.33
C ALA A 96 8.02 -10.84 2.47
#